data_AF-A0A417M6N7-F1
#
_entry.id   AF-A0A417M6N7-F1
#
_cell.length_a   1.000
_cell.length_b   1.000
_cell.length_c   1.000
_cell.angle_alpha   90.00
_cell.angle_beta   90.00
_cell.angle_gamma   90.00
#
_symmetry.space_group_name_H-M   'P 1'
#
loop_
_entity.id
_entity.type
_entity.pdbx_description
1 polymer ?
#
loop_
_entity_poly.entity_id
_entity_poly.type
_entity_poly.pdbx_seq_one_letter_code
_entity_poly.pdbx_strand_id
1 'polypeptide(L)'
;MQLGELIEKMTTSDRLIIINAAGQVIYRGYAANFAHGTINPLRRVKRFGLGMETYKRTEKMWDWANIRELPEQIPVEQLGQYDIGQLQQLLFIRVILEE
;
A
#
# COMPACT_ATOMS: atom_id res chain seq x y z
N MET A 1 -18.37 -5.17 6.08
CA MET A 1 -17.19 -6.04 6.29
C MET A 1 -16.21 -5.29 7.16
N GLN A 2 -15.71 -5.96 8.20
CA GLN A 2 -14.69 -5.40 9.08
C GLN A 2 -13.30 -5.54 8.44
N LEU A 3 -12.37 -4.68 8.84
CA LEU A 3 -11.00 -4.72 8.34
C LEU A 3 -10.34 -6.07 8.63
N GLY A 4 -10.46 -6.60 9.84
CA GLY A 4 -9.89 -7.91 10.22
C GLY A 4 -10.38 -9.05 9.31
N GLU A 5 -11.70 -9.13 9.07
CA GLU A 5 -12.31 -10.13 8.18
C GLU A 5 -11.79 -10.07 6.74
N LEU A 6 -11.41 -8.87 6.27
CA LEU A 6 -10.80 -8.68 4.96
C LEU A 6 -9.35 -9.16 4.96
N ILE A 7 -8.57 -8.82 5.99
CA ILE A 7 -7.16 -9.21 6.11
C ILE A 7 -7.00 -10.72 6.21
N GLU A 8 -7.88 -11.41 6.93
CA GLU A 8 -7.88 -12.88 7.04
C GLU A 8 -8.06 -13.59 5.68
N LYS A 9 -8.64 -12.91 4.69
CA LYS A 9 -8.84 -13.44 3.33
C LYS A 9 -7.70 -13.08 2.38
N MET A 10 -6.75 -12.25 2.80
CA MET A 10 -5.60 -11.87 1.98
C MET A 10 -4.50 -12.92 2.04
N THR A 11 -3.70 -13.00 0.98
CA THR A 11 -2.44 -13.74 1.03
C THR A 11 -1.49 -12.99 1.94
N THR A 12 -0.73 -13.70 2.78
CA THR A 12 0.22 -13.10 3.73
C THR A 12 1.23 -12.16 3.06
N SER A 13 1.64 -12.47 1.83
CA SER A 13 2.53 -11.67 1.00
C SER A 13 1.86 -10.51 0.25
N ASP A 14 0.54 -10.35 0.36
CA ASP A 14 -0.16 -9.25 -0.29
C ASP A 14 0.33 -7.92 0.30
N ARG A 15 0.69 -7.02 -0.60
CA ARG A 15 1.01 -5.63 -0.23
C ARG A 15 -0.28 -4.90 0.07
N LEU A 16 -0.27 -4.13 1.13
CA LEU A 16 -1.46 -3.51 1.68
C LEU A 16 -1.17 -2.06 2.01
N ILE A 17 -2.07 -1.18 1.54
CA ILE A 17 -2.16 0.21 1.95
C ILE A 17 -3.53 0.45 2.56
N ILE A 18 -3.56 0.94 3.79
CA ILE A 18 -4.81 1.31 4.47
C ILE A 18 -4.88 2.83 4.59
N ILE A 19 -5.99 3.38 4.13
CA ILE A 19 -6.26 4.82 4.11
C ILE A 19 -7.44 5.12 5.03
N ASN A 20 -7.29 6.07 5.94
CA ASN A 20 -8.38 6.51 6.81
C ASN A 20 -9.40 7.38 6.05
N ALA A 21 -10.50 7.74 6.71
CA ALA A 21 -11.53 8.58 6.11
C ALA A 21 -11.03 9.98 5.69
N ALA A 22 -9.98 10.50 6.35
CA ALA A 22 -9.33 11.76 6.02
C ALA A 22 -8.37 11.66 4.81
N GLY A 23 -8.26 10.49 4.17
CA GLY A 23 -7.38 10.29 3.01
C GLY A 23 -5.92 10.03 3.37
N GLN A 24 -5.57 9.90 4.64
CA GLN A 24 -4.21 9.66 5.10
C GLN A 24 -3.88 8.18 5.08
N VAL A 25 -2.68 7.84 4.60
CA VAL A 25 -2.14 6.47 4.71
C VAL A 25 -1.78 6.22 6.17
N ILE A 26 -2.49 5.28 6.80
CA ILE A 26 -2.24 4.89 8.19
C ILE A 26 -1.48 3.56 8.30
N TYR A 27 -1.29 2.88 7.17
CA TYR A 27 -0.49 1.67 7.08
C TYR A 27 -0.02 1.42 5.66
N ARG A 28 1.24 1.01 5.57
CA ARG A 28 1.89 0.48 4.38
C ARG A 28 2.71 -0.72 4.81
N GLY A 29 2.48 -1.87 4.19
CA GLY A 29 3.20 -3.09 4.52
C GLY A 29 2.58 -4.33 3.90
N TYR A 30 2.88 -5.48 4.47
CA TYR A 30 2.30 -6.76 4.04
C TYR A 30 1.08 -7.13 4.89
N ALA A 31 0.16 -7.92 4.36
CA ALA A 31 -0.96 -8.45 5.14
C ALA A 31 -0.49 -9.23 6.38
N ALA A 32 0.60 -10.01 6.26
CA ALA A 32 1.21 -10.74 7.39
C ALA A 32 1.58 -9.83 8.58
N ASN A 33 2.01 -8.61 8.29
CA ASN A 33 2.49 -7.68 9.32
C ASN A 33 1.35 -6.89 9.98
N PHE A 34 0.12 -7.03 9.50
CA PHE A 34 -1.04 -6.31 10.02
C PHE A 34 -1.29 -6.63 11.51
N ALA A 35 -1.09 -7.90 11.92
CA ALA A 35 -1.26 -8.33 13.31
C ALA A 35 -0.31 -7.64 14.30
N HIS A 36 0.81 -7.09 13.81
CA HIS A 36 1.78 -6.33 14.62
C HIS A 36 1.54 -4.81 14.56
N GLY A 37 0.52 -4.36 13.82
CA GLY A 37 0.16 -2.95 13.69
C GLY A 37 -0.73 -2.45 14.84
N THR A 38 -0.88 -1.12 14.94
CA THR A 38 -1.74 -0.45 15.93
C THR A 38 -3.16 -0.16 15.40
N ILE A 39 -3.53 -0.72 14.25
CA ILE A 39 -4.81 -0.43 13.60
C ILE A 39 -5.90 -1.31 14.19
N ASN A 40 -7.00 -0.68 14.63
CA ASN A 40 -8.16 -1.40 15.11
C ASN A 40 -8.78 -2.27 13.99
N PRO A 41 -8.81 -3.61 14.12
CA PRO A 41 -9.36 -4.50 13.10
C PRO A 41 -10.88 -4.41 12.95
N LEU A 42 -11.58 -3.84 13.93
CA LEU A 42 -13.04 -3.68 13.91
C LEU A 42 -13.51 -2.50 13.04
N ARG A 43 -12.59 -1.69 12.50
CA ARG A 43 -12.95 -0.59 11.60
C ARG A 43 -13.65 -1.12 10.35
N ARG A 44 -14.70 -0.41 9.90
CA ARG A 44 -15.44 -0.78 8.69
C ARG A 44 -14.67 -0.37 7.44
N VAL A 45 -14.65 -1.28 6.47
CA VAL A 45 -14.09 -1.03 5.14
C VAL A 45 -15.16 -0.37 4.27
N LYS A 46 -14.87 0.83 3.76
CA LYS A 46 -15.72 1.55 2.81
C LYS A 46 -15.61 0.95 1.41
N ARG A 47 -14.37 0.71 0.95
CA ARG A 47 -14.06 0.04 -0.32
C ARG A 47 -12.63 -0.49 -0.31
N PHE A 48 -12.36 -1.49 -1.13
CA PHE A 48 -11.02 -2.00 -1.36
C PHE A 48 -10.84 -2.41 -2.84
N GLY A 49 -9.60 -2.53 -3.30
CA GLY A 49 -9.28 -2.93 -4.66
C GLY A 49 -7.79 -2.88 -4.94
N LEU A 50 -7.39 -3.08 -6.20
CA LEU A 50 -5.99 -2.95 -6.61
C LEU A 50 -5.62 -1.48 -6.77
N GLY A 51 -4.45 -1.14 -6.24
CA GLY A 51 -3.75 0.11 -6.48
C GLY A 51 -2.39 -0.15 -7.11
N MET A 52 -1.86 0.89 -7.75
CA MET A 52 -0.52 0.86 -8.33
C MET A 52 0.13 2.22 -8.10
N GLU A 53 1.38 2.20 -7.69
CA GLU A 53 2.23 3.38 -7.59
C GLU A 53 3.47 3.15 -8.47
N THR A 54 3.93 4.22 -9.13
CA THR A 54 5.12 4.19 -9.97
C THR A 54 6.24 4.97 -9.30
N TYR A 55 7.43 4.40 -9.30
CA TYR A 55 8.62 4.98 -8.68
C TYR A 55 9.78 4.95 -9.65
N LYS A 56 10.78 5.79 -9.38
CA LYS A 56 12.08 5.68 -10.04
C LYS A 56 12.74 4.39 -9.56
N ARG A 57 13.15 3.53 -10.50
CA ARG A 57 13.86 2.29 -10.20
C ARG A 57 15.18 2.64 -9.52
N THR A 58 15.37 2.10 -8.32
CA THR A 58 16.61 2.19 -7.54
C THR A 58 17.03 0.78 -7.11
N GLU A 59 18.30 0.61 -6.73
CA GLU A 59 18.82 -0.67 -6.22
C GLU A 59 18.14 -1.10 -4.90
N LYS A 60 17.58 -0.15 -4.14
CA LYS A 60 16.98 -0.34 -2.82
C LYS A 60 15.48 -0.06 -2.79
N MET A 61 14.76 -0.43 -3.86
CA MET A 61 13.30 -0.35 -3.86
C MET A 61 12.63 -1.25 -2.81
N TRP A 62 13.37 -2.23 -2.27
CA TRP A 62 12.83 -3.27 -1.40
C TRP A 62 13.69 -3.45 -0.14
N ASP A 63 13.52 -2.56 0.83
CA ASP A 63 14.07 -2.75 2.16
C ASP A 63 13.07 -3.54 3.03
N TRP A 64 13.32 -4.85 3.19
CA TRP A 64 12.53 -5.73 4.06
C TRP A 64 12.57 -5.28 5.53
N ALA A 65 13.59 -4.51 5.94
CA ALA A 65 13.71 -3.94 7.26
C ALA A 65 12.97 -2.58 7.38
N ASN A 66 12.77 -1.85 6.27
CA ASN A 66 12.11 -0.54 6.25
C ASN A 66 10.99 -0.46 5.21
N ILE A 67 9.93 -1.25 5.39
CA ILE A 67 8.72 -1.22 4.56
C ILE A 67 7.87 0.06 4.71
N ARG A 68 8.26 0.98 5.59
CA ARG A 68 7.46 2.15 5.98
C ARG A 68 7.55 3.30 4.97
N GLU A 69 8.72 3.53 4.40
CA GLU A 69 8.97 4.69 3.54
C GLU A 69 9.50 4.22 2.19
N LEU A 70 8.62 4.25 1.19
CA LEU A 70 9.04 4.21 -0.21
C LEU A 70 9.53 5.61 -0.63
N PRO A 71 10.38 5.71 -1.66
CA PRO A 71 10.71 6.99 -2.26
C PRO A 71 9.45 7.69 -2.76
N GLU A 72 9.54 8.99 -3.09
CA GLU A 72 8.39 9.73 -3.61
C GLU A 72 7.84 9.06 -4.89
N GLN A 73 6.51 8.93 -4.95
CA GLN A 73 5.83 8.42 -6.13
C GLN A 73 5.99 9.40 -7.29
N ILE A 74 6.28 8.88 -8.48
CA ILE A 74 6.24 9.67 -9.72
C ILE A 74 4.78 9.86 -10.16
N PRO A 75 4.28 11.10 -10.28
CA PRO A 75 2.95 11.39 -10.80
C PRO A 75 2.80 10.94 -12.26
N VAL A 76 1.58 10.60 -12.67
CA VAL A 76 1.29 10.10 -14.03
C VAL A 76 1.72 11.12 -15.09
N GLU A 77 1.57 12.40 -14.79
CA GLU A 77 1.89 13.54 -15.67
C GLU A 77 3.39 13.65 -15.94
N GLN A 78 4.23 13.06 -15.09
CA GLN A 78 5.70 13.11 -15.20
C GLN A 78 6.30 11.83 -15.79
N LEU A 79 5.51 10.78 -16.03
CA LEU A 79 6.04 9.49 -16.50
C LEU A 79 6.77 9.60 -17.84
N GLY A 80 6.34 10.49 -18.74
CA GLY A 80 6.99 10.72 -20.04
C GLY A 80 8.40 11.30 -19.96
N GLN A 81 8.87 11.71 -18.78
CA GLN A 81 10.22 12.22 -18.54
C GLN A 81 11.24 11.10 -18.30
N TYR A 82 10.80 9.84 -18.23
CA TYR A 82 11.62 8.70 -17.87
C TYR A 82 11.55 7.62 -18.94
N ASP A 83 12.66 6.90 -19.14
CA ASP A 83 12.65 5.67 -19.93
C ASP A 83 11.95 4.54 -19.17
N ILE A 84 11.31 3.61 -19.89
CA ILE A 84 10.59 2.47 -19.28
C ILE A 84 11.51 1.66 -18.33
N GLY A 85 12.80 1.52 -18.67
CA GLY A 85 13.78 0.81 -17.83
C GLY A 85 14.12 1.51 -16.51
N GLN A 86 13.81 2.81 -16.40
CA GLN A 86 14.05 3.63 -15.21
C GLN A 86 12.85 3.63 -14.24
N LEU A 87 11.75 2.98 -14.60
CA LEU A 87 10.53 2.95 -13.81
C LEU A 87 10.31 1.58 -13.15
N GLN A 88 9.68 1.61 -11.98
CA GLN A 88 9.22 0.43 -11.28
C GLN A 88 7.81 0.66 -10.74
N GLN A 89 6.91 -0.28 -11.06
CA GLN A 89 5.55 -0.27 -10.59
C GLN A 89 5.41 -1.20 -9.39
N LEU A 90 4.70 -0.73 -8.36
CA LEU A 90 4.34 -1.54 -7.21
C LEU A 90 2.82 -1.65 -7.15
N LEU A 91 2.32 -2.88 -7.37
CA LEU A 91 0.93 -3.22 -7.12
C LEU A 91 0.71 -3.52 -5.64
N PHE A 92 -0.46 -3.15 -5.14
CA PHE A 92 -0.91 -3.40 -3.77
C PHE A 92 -2.43 -3.45 -3.69
N ILE A 93 -2.95 -4.04 -2.61
CA ILE A 93 -4.34 -3.92 -2.20
C ILE A 93 -4.50 -2.60 -1.46
N ARG A 94 -5.37 -1.74 -1.98
CA ARG A 94 -5.77 -0.48 -1.35
C ARG A 94 -7.05 -0.72 -0.58
N VAL A 95 -7.07 -0.37 0.70
CA VAL A 95 -8.25 -0.42 1.57
C VAL A 95 -8.56 1.00 2.06
N ILE A 96 -9.80 1.44 1.87
CA ILE A 96 -10.29 2.73 2.37
C ILE A 96 -11.28 2.45 3.50
N LEU A 97 -11.04 3.05 4.65
CA LEU A 97 -11.88 2.90 5.83
C LEU A 97 -13.02 3.92 5.83
N GLU A 98 -14.09 3.57 6.52
CA GLU A 98 -15.12 4.53 6.92
C GLU A 98 -14.62 5.46 8.03
N GLU A 99 -15.38 6.53 8.27
CA GLU A 99 -15.19 7.44 9.42
C GLU A 99 -15.22 6.67 10.74
#